data_AF-A0A0N4UDH2-F1
#
_entry.id   AF-A0A0N4UDH2-F1
#
_cell.length_a   1.000
_cell.length_b   1.000
_cell.length_c   1.000
_cell.angle_alpha   90.00
_cell.angle_beta   90.00
_cell.angle_gamma   90.00
#
_symmetry.space_group_name_H-M   'P 1'
#
loop_
_entity.id
_entity.type
_entity.pdbx_description
1 polymer ?
#
loop_
_entity_poly.entity_id
_entity_poly.type
_entity_poly.pdbx_seq_one_letter_code
_entity_poly.pdbx_strand_id
1 'polypeptide(L)'
;MAVEEWWRNPAEMTLGNIGLFTATELGCGFASCVNENLQMTVDMVCHYWPINDPNQFYNYEISCETNDDCSSLPNSRCDFNQNICISKM
;
A
#
# COMPACT_ATOMS: atom_id res chain seq x y z
N MET A 1 16.24 4.75 2.94
CA MET A 1 16.01 3.52 2.13
C MET A 1 14.75 3.74 1.29
N ALA A 2 14.56 3.17 0.08
CA ALA A 2 13.50 3.60 -0.85
C ALA A 2 12.08 3.72 -0.23
N VAL A 3 11.67 2.74 0.59
CA VAL A 3 10.37 2.76 1.30
C VAL A 3 10.24 3.95 2.26
N GLU A 4 11.32 4.27 2.99
CA GLU A 4 11.36 5.40 3.91
C GLU A 4 11.23 6.73 3.15
N GLU A 5 11.86 6.82 1.99
CA GLU A 5 11.81 8.00 1.12
C GLU A 5 10.40 8.21 0.54
N TRP A 6 9.74 7.13 0.12
CA TRP A 6 8.32 7.17 -0.30
C TRP A 6 7.38 7.59 0.83
N TRP A 7 7.61 7.12 2.05
CA TRP A 7 6.78 7.45 3.20
C TRP A 7 7.01 8.88 3.73
N ARG A 8 8.18 9.45 3.47
CA ARG A 8 8.56 10.78 3.99
C ARG A 8 7.80 11.94 3.36
N ASN A 9 7.31 11.77 2.12
CA ASN A 9 6.64 12.80 1.34
C ASN A 9 5.25 12.33 0.88
N PRO A 10 4.28 12.16 1.81
CA PRO A 10 2.95 11.65 1.48
C PRO A 10 2.15 12.57 0.53
N ALA A 11 2.50 13.85 0.46
CA ALA A 11 1.84 14.84 -0.41
C ALA A 11 2.38 14.87 -1.86
N GLU A 12 3.61 14.38 -2.09
CA GLU A 12 4.18 14.28 -3.44
C GLU A 12 3.97 12.89 -4.07
N MET A 13 3.12 12.06 -3.46
CA MET A 13 2.77 10.72 -3.93
C MET A 13 2.05 10.78 -5.29
N THR A 14 2.83 10.96 -6.34
CA THR A 14 2.62 10.35 -7.67
C THR A 14 2.54 8.82 -7.56
N LEU A 15 3.00 8.25 -6.43
CA LEU A 15 2.87 6.85 -6.00
C LEU A 15 1.75 6.68 -4.97
N GLY A 16 0.56 7.16 -5.31
CA GLY A 16 -0.68 7.04 -4.52
C GLY A 16 -1.03 5.66 -3.94
N ASN A 17 -0.32 4.60 -4.31
CA ASN A 17 -0.70 3.24 -3.99
C ASN A 17 -0.24 2.74 -2.60
N ILE A 18 0.79 3.35 -1.98
CA ILE A 18 1.29 2.90 -0.65
C ILE A 18 0.21 3.01 0.44
N GLY A 19 -0.63 4.05 0.35
CA GLY A 19 -1.72 4.29 1.31
C GLY A 19 -3.07 3.77 0.84
N LEU A 20 -3.15 3.06 -0.29
CA LEU A 20 -4.42 2.67 -0.89
C LEU A 20 -5.17 1.70 0.03
N PHE A 21 -6.21 2.18 0.68
CA PHE A 21 -6.88 1.43 1.74
C PHE A 21 -7.55 0.12 1.29
N THR A 22 -7.82 0.02 -0.01
CA THR A 22 -8.46 -1.14 -0.62
C THR A 22 -7.45 -2.16 -1.11
N ALA A 23 -6.15 -1.83 -1.16
CA ALA A 23 -5.13 -2.77 -1.55
C ALA A 23 -5.02 -3.85 -0.47
N THR A 24 -5.32 -5.09 -0.84
CA THR A 24 -5.18 -6.27 0.02
C THR A 24 -3.87 -7.00 -0.24
N GLU A 25 -3.19 -6.67 -1.32
CA GLU A 25 -1.97 -7.34 -1.77
C GLU A 25 -0.93 -6.31 -2.23
N LEU A 26 0.34 -6.62 -1.91
CA LEU A 26 1.52 -5.86 -2.30
C LEU A 26 2.58 -6.83 -2.83
N GLY A 27 3.12 -6.53 -4.01
CA GLY A 27 4.26 -7.24 -4.58
C GLY A 27 5.35 -6.25 -4.97
N CYS A 28 6.58 -6.46 -4.50
CA CYS A 28 7.72 -5.61 -4.83
C CYS A 28 8.83 -6.39 -5.53
N GLY A 29 9.47 -5.75 -6.50
CA GLY A 29 10.65 -6.24 -7.21
C GLY A 29 11.82 -5.28 -7.06
N PHE A 30 13.03 -5.83 -7.15
CA PHE A 30 14.27 -5.07 -7.10
C PHE A 30 15.10 -5.35 -8.34
N ALA A 31 15.69 -4.32 -8.92
CA ALA A 31 16.63 -4.44 -10.02
C ALA A 31 17.87 -3.60 -9.73
N SER A 32 19.05 -4.09 -10.09
CA SER A 32 20.26 -3.27 -10.09
C SER A 32 20.43 -2.65 -11.48
N CYS A 33 20.50 -1.33 -11.51
CA CYS A 33 20.51 -0.51 -12.71
C CYS A 33 21.72 0.42 -12.68
N VAL A 34 22.23 0.80 -13.86
CA VAL A 34 23.25 1.86 -13.95
C VAL A 34 22.53 3.18 -14.26
N ASN A 35 22.73 4.19 -13.40
CA ASN A 35 22.13 5.51 -13.61
C ASN A 35 22.91 6.35 -14.64
N GLU A 36 22.41 7.56 -14.92
CA GLU A 36 23.01 8.50 -15.88
C GLU A 36 24.47 8.88 -15.53
N ASN A 37 24.85 8.77 -14.26
CA ASN A 37 26.20 9.07 -13.77
C ASN A 37 27.13 7.84 -13.78
N LEU A 38 26.76 6.76 -14.47
CA LEU A 38 27.50 5.49 -14.53
C LEU A 38 27.70 4.82 -13.15
N GLN A 39 26.81 5.11 -12.19
CA GLN A 39 26.82 4.51 -10.87
C GLN A 39 25.82 3.36 -10.79
N MET A 40 26.20 2.27 -10.13
CA MET A 40 25.26 1.22 -9.76
C MET A 40 24.24 1.76 -8.75
N THR A 41 22.97 1.57 -9.09
CA THR A 41 21.80 1.91 -8.30
C THR A 41 20.91 0.67 -8.15
N VAL A 42 20.06 0.68 -7.13
CA VAL A 42 19.05 -0.37 -6.94
C VAL A 42 17.70 0.30 -7.03
N ASP A 43 16.94 -0.07 -8.06
CA ASP A 43 15.57 0.36 -8.24
C ASP A 43 14.64 -0.63 -7.55
N MET A 44 13.64 -0.09 -6.85
CA MET A 44 12.59 -0.84 -6.20
C MET A 44 11.26 -0.42 -6.81
N VAL A 45 10.46 -1.39 -7.24
CA VAL A 45 9.12 -1.15 -7.78
C VAL A 45 8.13 -1.99 -7.00
N CYS A 46 7.07 -1.36 -6.50
CA CYS A 46 6.00 -2.03 -5.78
C CYS A 46 4.67 -1.85 -6.50
N HIS A 47 3.96 -2.95 -6.70
CA HIS A 47 2.61 -3.01 -7.24
C HIS A 47 1.63 -3.38 -6.14
N TYR A 48 0.46 -2.74 -6.18
CA TYR A 48 -0.62 -2.93 -5.22
C TYR A 48 -1.83 -3.49 -5.96
N TRP A 49 -2.56 -4.39 -5.31
CA TRP A 49 -3.77 -4.99 -5.85
C TRP A 49 -4.87 -5.07 -4.79
N PRO A 50 -6.15 -4.88 -5.17
CA PRO A 50 -6.64 -4.43 -6.48
C PRO A 50 -6.22 -2.99 -6.82
N ILE A 51 -6.05 -2.71 -8.11
CA ILE A 51 -5.81 -1.35 -8.59
C ILE A 51 -7.16 -0.62 -8.59
N ASN A 52 -7.47 0.09 -7.50
CA ASN A 52 -8.62 0.99 -7.46
C ASN A 52 -8.27 2.39 -7.96
N ASP A 53 -9.30 3.20 -8.21
CA ASP A 53 -9.15 4.58 -8.68
C ASP A 53 -8.13 5.32 -7.79
N PRO A 54 -7.02 5.83 -8.36
CA PRO A 54 -6.00 6.52 -7.60
C PRO A 54 -6.58 7.70 -6.82
N ASN A 55 -7.78 8.21 -7.10
CA ASN A 55 -8.34 9.31 -6.29
C ASN A 55 -8.94 8.89 -4.94
N GLN A 56 -9.04 7.59 -4.61
CA GLN A 56 -9.58 7.10 -3.34
C GLN A 56 -8.47 6.55 -2.44
N PHE A 57 -7.58 7.43 -2.00
CA PHE A 57 -6.43 7.04 -1.18
C PHE A 57 -6.82 6.63 0.24
N TYR A 58 -7.85 7.25 0.82
CA TYR A 58 -8.22 7.06 2.21
C TYR A 58 -9.71 7.32 2.35
N ASN A 59 -10.47 6.35 2.86
CA ASN A 59 -11.73 6.66 3.53
C ASN A 59 -11.40 6.82 5.02
N TYR A 60 -11.80 7.92 5.64
CA TYR A 60 -11.55 8.19 7.07
C TYR A 60 -12.24 7.18 8.01
N GLU A 61 -12.99 6.23 7.45
CA GLU A 61 -13.83 5.25 8.14
C GLU A 61 -13.12 3.90 8.44
N ILE A 62 -11.85 3.69 8.12
CA ILE A 62 -11.34 2.32 7.90
C ILE A 62 -10.64 1.68 9.11
N SER A 63 -10.46 2.41 10.21
CA SER A 63 -10.08 1.73 11.45
C SER A 63 -11.23 0.85 11.90
N CYS A 64 -11.13 -0.45 11.67
CA CYS A 64 -12.16 -1.38 12.11
C CYS A 64 -12.15 -1.48 13.65
N GLU A 65 -13.35 -1.45 14.24
CA GLU A 65 -13.59 -1.73 15.66
C GLU A 65 -14.35 -3.04 15.83
N THR A 66 -15.03 -3.49 14.76
CA THR A 66 -15.82 -4.71 14.69
C THR A 66 -15.52 -5.44 13.38
N ASN A 67 -15.90 -6.73 13.29
CA ASN A 67 -15.76 -7.46 12.03
C ASN A 67 -16.65 -6.91 10.91
N ASP A 68 -17.75 -6.24 11.26
CA ASP A 68 -18.72 -5.73 10.30
C ASP A 68 -18.21 -4.50 9.54
N ASP A 69 -17.25 -3.77 10.13
CA ASP A 69 -16.57 -2.64 9.47
C ASP A 69 -15.75 -3.11 8.25
N CYS A 70 -15.40 -4.39 8.20
CA CYS A 70 -14.67 -5.01 7.09
C CYS A 70 -15.59 -5.57 6.00
N SER A 71 -16.88 -5.22 6.02
CA SER A 71 -17.88 -5.73 5.07
C SER A 71 -17.62 -5.39 3.60
N SER A 72 -16.77 -4.39 3.33
CA SER A 72 -16.31 -4.04 1.97
C SER A 72 -15.37 -5.09 1.35
N LEU A 73 -14.77 -5.96 2.16
CA LEU A 73 -13.87 -7.01 1.73
C LEU A 73 -14.47 -8.39 2.04
N PRO A 74 -14.72 -9.26 1.03
CA PRO A 74 -15.31 -10.57 1.27
C PRO A 74 -14.41 -11.43 2.17
N ASN A 75 -15.03 -12.23 3.04
CA ASN A 75 -14.34 -13.12 3.99
C ASN A 75 -13.30 -12.44 4.89
N SER A 76 -13.49 -11.15 5.19
CA SER A 76 -12.56 -10.38 6.03
C SER A 76 -13.05 -10.26 7.47
N ARG A 77 -12.11 -9.99 8.38
CA ARG A 77 -12.37 -9.70 9.79
C ARG A 77 -11.50 -8.55 10.25
N CYS A 78 -11.85 -7.95 11.38
CA CYS A 78 -11.00 -6.96 12.00
C CYS A 78 -9.85 -7.63 12.75
N ASP A 79 -8.63 -7.17 12.52
CA ASP A 79 -7.52 -7.36 13.45
C ASP A 79 -7.55 -6.22 14.47
N PHE A 80 -8.13 -6.50 15.64
CA PHE A 80 -8.30 -5.51 16.71
C PHE A 80 -6.98 -4.96 17.28
N ASN A 81 -5.84 -5.64 17.06
CA ASN A 81 -4.56 -5.13 17.54
C ASN A 81 -3.98 -4.05 16.63
N GLN A 82 -4.37 -4.08 15.35
CA GLN A 82 -3.85 -3.17 14.31
C GLN A 82 -4.93 -2.22 13.79
N ASN A 83 -6.20 -2.45 14.13
CA ASN A 83 -7.38 -1.77 13.61
C ASN A 83 -7.45 -1.81 12.07
N ILE A 84 -7.07 -2.95 11.48
CA ILE A 84 -7.10 -3.17 10.02
C ILE A 84 -7.94 -4.39 9.66
N CYS A 85 -8.54 -4.36 8.48
CA CYS A 85 -9.24 -5.51 7.93
C CYS A 85 -8.27 -6.52 7.31
N ILE A 86 -8.38 -7.77 7.71
CA ILE A 86 -7.59 -8.88 7.17
C ILE A 86 -8.50 -9.92 6.51
N SER A 87 -8.18 -10.29 5.27
CA SER A 87 -8.87 -11.37 4.56
C SER A 87 -8.46 -12.73 5.14
N LYS A 88 -9.43 -13.62 5.35
CA LYS A 88 -9.14 -15.03 5.62
C LYS A 88 -8.88 -15.73 4.29
N MET A 89 -7.61 -15.99 3.99
CA MET A 89 -7.22 -16.99 2.98
C MET A 89 -7.72 -18.38 3.37
#